data_AF-A0A956BNN7-F1
#
_entry.id   AF-A0A956BNN7-F1
#
_cell.length_a   1.000
_cell.length_b   1.000
_cell.length_c   1.000
_cell.angle_alpha   90.00
_cell.angle_beta   90.00
_cell.angle_gamma   90.00
#
_symmetry.space_group_name_H-M   'P 1'
#
loop_
_entity.id
_entity.type
_entity.pdbx_description
1 polymer ?
#
loop_
_entity_poly.entity_id
_entity_poly.type
_entity_poly.pdbx_seq_one_letter_code
_entity_poly.pdbx_strand_id
1 'polypeptide(L)'
;QLLKECFGTISAVLDDGERRRTPTEVSQKLSAHLDASTVRHTAPSIGIPILAPDGRSLLRGPRINVPELTGHRSTVSLDDHAAVDGWARKGWIDLRPENAAVWLQRLAKMREARAELRTAGSAAASIRTYIGSHFEIGEVVAWIFNNEMGGHRMK
;
A
#
# COMPACT_ATOMS: atom_id res chain seq x y z
N GLN A 1 -5.08 3.49 3.74
CA GLN A 1 -5.48 4.77 4.34
C GLN A 1 -4.93 5.97 3.56
N LEU A 2 -3.61 6.23 3.50
CA LEU A 2 -3.05 7.40 2.79
C LEU A 2 -3.56 7.60 1.35
N LEU A 3 -3.62 6.51 0.56
CA LEU A 3 -4.18 6.55 -0.81
C LEU A 3 -5.65 7.02 -0.83
N LYS A 4 -6.46 6.59 0.14
CA LYS A 4 -7.85 7.02 0.29
C LYS A 4 -7.93 8.50 0.62
N GLU A 5 -7.11 8.98 1.55
CA GLU A 5 -7.10 10.39 1.96
C GLU A 5 -6.65 11.32 0.81
N CYS A 6 -5.65 10.90 0.03
CA CYS A 6 -5.08 11.71 -1.05
C CYS A 6 -5.93 11.75 -2.34
N PHE A 7 -6.64 10.66 -2.65
CA PHE A 7 -7.26 10.46 -3.96
C PHE A 7 -8.75 10.08 -3.90
N GLY A 8 -9.24 9.59 -2.77
CA GLY A 8 -10.64 9.18 -2.57
C GLY A 8 -11.03 7.86 -3.25
N THR A 9 -10.63 7.65 -4.51
CA THR A 9 -11.05 6.52 -5.36
C THR A 9 -9.86 5.86 -6.05
N ILE A 10 -10.03 4.60 -6.47
CA ILE A 10 -9.01 3.85 -7.23
C ILE A 10 -8.64 4.57 -8.54
N SER A 11 -9.63 5.07 -9.28
CA SER A 11 -9.38 5.75 -10.56
C SER A 11 -8.55 7.01 -10.38
N ALA A 12 -8.84 7.82 -9.36
CA ALA A 12 -8.10 9.06 -9.09
C ALA A 12 -6.63 8.84 -8.68
N VAL A 13 -6.28 7.63 -8.20
CA VAL A 13 -4.88 7.24 -7.96
C VAL A 13 -4.18 6.93 -9.28
N LEU A 14 -4.89 6.32 -10.23
CA LEU A 14 -4.33 5.86 -11.51
C LEU A 14 -4.18 7.01 -12.52
N ASP A 15 -5.12 7.94 -12.55
CA ASP A 15 -5.16 9.05 -13.49
C ASP A 15 -5.80 10.32 -12.86
N ASP A 16 -5.59 11.46 -13.50
CA ASP A 16 -6.17 12.76 -13.11
C ASP A 16 -7.34 13.19 -14.04
N GLY A 17 -7.84 12.27 -14.86
CA GLY A 17 -8.87 12.53 -15.87
C GLY A 17 -8.32 12.82 -17.27
N GLU A 18 -7.05 13.23 -17.38
CA GLU A 18 -6.41 13.52 -18.68
C GLU A 18 -5.27 12.55 -18.97
N ARG A 19 -4.50 12.18 -17.94
CA ARG A 19 -3.32 11.31 -18.09
C ARG A 19 -3.14 10.37 -16.91
N ARG A 20 -2.38 9.31 -17.14
CA ARG A 20 -1.94 8.38 -16.10
C ARG A 20 -0.95 9.07 -15.16
N ARG A 21 -1.13 8.88 -13.85
CA ARG A 21 -0.18 9.33 -12.83
C ARG A 21 1.09 8.49 -12.85
N THR A 22 2.21 9.15 -12.65
CA THR A 22 3.51 8.50 -12.50
C THR A 22 3.72 8.04 -11.05
N PRO A 23 4.58 7.04 -10.81
CA PRO A 23 4.89 6.59 -9.45
C PRO A 23 5.45 7.71 -8.57
N THR A 24 6.29 8.60 -9.14
CA THR A 24 6.87 9.75 -8.43
C THR A 24 5.80 10.73 -7.95
N GLU A 25 4.80 11.03 -8.78
CA GLU A 25 3.71 11.94 -8.39
C GLU A 25 2.87 11.36 -7.25
N VAL A 26 2.59 10.06 -7.28
CA VAL A 26 1.87 9.38 -6.21
C VAL A 26 2.71 9.39 -4.93
N SER A 27 3.98 9.01 -5.01
CA SER A 27 4.94 9.03 -3.89
C SER A 27 5.01 10.42 -3.22
N GLN A 28 5.23 11.47 -4.02
CA GLN A 28 5.32 12.85 -3.52
C GLN A 28 4.02 13.31 -2.87
N LYS A 29 2.86 13.02 -3.49
CA LYS A 29 1.57 13.42 -2.92
C LYS A 29 1.29 12.71 -1.59
N LEU A 30 1.60 11.42 -1.48
CA LEU A 30 1.47 10.67 -0.23
C LEU A 30 2.41 11.21 0.85
N SER A 31 3.66 11.51 0.48
CA SER A 31 4.64 12.09 1.40
C SER A 31 4.22 13.48 1.89
N ALA A 32 3.73 14.35 1.01
CA ALA A 32 3.26 15.68 1.38
C ALA A 32 2.02 15.65 2.28
N HIS A 33 1.15 14.66 2.09
CA HIS A 33 -0.05 14.50 2.91
C HIS A 33 0.23 13.85 4.27
N LEU A 34 1.38 13.20 4.46
CA LEU A 34 1.69 12.43 5.66
C LEU A 34 1.55 13.27 6.93
N ASP A 35 1.99 14.53 6.93
CA ASP A 35 1.92 15.42 8.09
C ASP A 35 0.49 15.73 8.56
N ALA A 36 -0.48 15.73 7.64
CA ALA A 36 -1.90 15.90 7.97
C ALA A 36 -2.62 14.57 8.27
N SER A 37 -1.99 13.43 7.97
CA SER A 37 -2.60 12.12 8.12
C SER A 37 -2.37 11.55 9.52
N THR A 38 -3.42 10.94 10.08
CA THR A 38 -3.30 10.17 11.33
C THR A 38 -2.31 9.01 11.22
N VAL A 39 -2.06 8.50 10.00
CA VAL A 39 -1.11 7.42 9.73
C VAL A 39 0.30 7.74 10.25
N ARG A 40 0.71 9.01 10.19
CA ARG A 40 2.00 9.49 10.70
C ARG A 40 2.25 9.11 12.16
N HIS A 41 1.21 9.08 12.98
CA HIS A 41 1.31 8.73 14.40
C HIS A 41 0.86 7.30 14.67
N THR A 42 -0.22 6.86 14.00
CA THR A 42 -0.82 5.55 14.23
C THR A 42 0.09 4.40 13.80
N ALA A 43 0.75 4.48 12.65
CA ALA A 43 1.62 3.38 12.20
C ALA A 43 2.86 3.23 13.10
N PRO A 44 3.62 4.31 13.39
CA PRO A 44 4.75 4.22 14.32
C PRO A 44 4.39 3.77 15.73
N SER A 45 3.21 4.13 16.26
CA SER A 45 2.79 3.75 17.62
C SER A 45 2.56 2.25 17.77
N ILE A 46 2.16 1.57 16.70
CA ILE A 46 2.01 0.09 16.65
C ILE A 46 3.26 -0.63 16.12
N GLY A 47 4.37 0.08 15.94
CA GLY A 47 5.64 -0.50 15.51
C GLY A 47 5.80 -0.69 14.00
N ILE A 48 4.98 -0.01 13.19
CA ILE A 48 5.10 0.03 11.73
C ILE A 48 5.83 1.32 11.34
N PRO A 49 7.08 1.26 10.88
CA PRO A 49 7.80 2.45 10.46
C PRO A 49 7.35 2.89 9.06
N ILE A 50 7.58 4.18 8.76
CA ILE A 50 7.28 4.80 7.48
C ILE A 50 8.60 5.23 6.82
N LEU A 51 8.91 4.63 5.68
CA LEU A 51 10.09 4.93 4.88
C LEU A 51 9.76 6.07 3.91
N ALA A 52 10.53 7.16 3.97
CA ALA A 52 10.33 8.34 3.14
C ALA A 52 10.72 8.08 1.67
N PRO A 53 10.34 8.98 0.74
CA PRO A 53 10.66 8.83 -0.67
C PRO A 53 12.16 8.77 -1.01
N ASP A 54 13.03 9.30 -0.14
CA ASP A 54 14.49 9.26 -0.31
C ASP A 54 15.09 7.87 -0.03
N GLY A 55 14.31 6.94 0.53
CA GLY A 55 14.76 5.61 0.93
C GLY A 55 15.78 5.58 2.06
N ARG A 56 15.97 6.70 2.77
CA ARG A 56 16.96 6.85 3.85
C ARG A 56 16.33 7.34 5.15
N SER A 57 15.32 8.20 5.05
CA SER A 57 14.63 8.78 6.20
C SER A 57 13.52 7.85 6.67
N LEU A 58 13.53 7.51 7.96
CA LEU A 58 12.58 6.58 8.57
C LEU A 58 11.85 7.25 9.73
N LEU A 59 10.53 7.41 9.60
CA LEU A 59 9.68 7.78 10.72
C LEU A 59 9.31 6.52 11.49
N ARG A 60 9.68 6.45 12.77
CA ARG A 60 9.48 5.27 13.61
C ARG A 60 9.09 5.61 15.04
N GLY A 61 8.43 4.65 15.68
CA GLY A 61 8.20 4.66 17.12
C GLY A 61 9.43 4.15 17.90
N PRO A 62 9.29 4.02 19.22
CA PRO A 62 10.32 3.41 20.06
C PRO A 62 10.49 1.91 19.78
N ARG A 63 9.46 1.25 19.24
CA ARG A 63 9.47 -0.15 18.84
C ARG A 63 9.27 -0.24 17.33
N ILE A 64 9.89 -1.25 16.71
CA ILE A 64 9.73 -1.59 15.30
C ILE A 64 9.49 -3.11 15.23
N ASN A 65 8.45 -3.53 14.52
CA ASN A 65 8.10 -4.96 14.43
C ASN A 65 8.95 -5.70 13.40
N VAL A 66 9.45 -5.00 12.39
CA VAL A 66 10.29 -5.55 11.32
C VAL A 66 11.51 -4.64 11.16
N PRO A 67 12.75 -5.15 11.18
CA PRO A 67 13.12 -6.56 11.30
C PRO A 67 12.82 -7.18 12.67
N GLU A 68 12.53 -8.48 12.65
CA GLU A 68 12.55 -9.33 13.84
C GLU A 68 14.01 -9.47 14.27
N LEU A 69 14.39 -8.78 15.34
CA LEU A 69 15.73 -8.89 15.89
C LEU A 69 15.88 -10.28 16.55
N THR A 70 16.80 -11.09 16.04
CA THR A 70 17.13 -12.39 16.62
C THR A 70 18.39 -12.29 17.50
N GLY A 71 18.39 -13.05 18.60
CA GLY A 71 19.50 -13.07 19.56
C GLY A 71 19.62 -11.78 20.39
N HIS A 72 20.85 -11.33 20.65
CA HIS A 72 21.14 -10.17 21.52
C HIS A 72 21.27 -8.84 20.76
N ARG A 73 20.95 -8.79 19.46
CA ARG A 73 21.06 -7.55 18.67
C ARG A 73 19.88 -6.63 18.97
N SER A 74 20.16 -5.37 19.24
CA SER A 74 19.15 -4.31 19.45
C SER A 74 19.11 -3.29 18.29
N THR A 75 20.02 -3.38 17.32
CA THR A 75 20.18 -2.41 16.24
C THR A 75 20.41 -3.08 14.88
N VAL A 76 19.99 -2.42 13.81
CA VAL A 76 20.28 -2.78 12.42
C VAL A 76 20.84 -1.58 11.66
N SER A 77 21.64 -1.82 10.61
CA SER A 77 22.09 -0.77 9.71
C SER A 77 21.04 -0.50 8.62
N LEU A 78 20.89 0.76 8.24
CA LEU A 78 20.07 1.19 7.09
C LEU A 78 20.91 1.35 5.80
N ASP A 79 22.24 1.17 5.88
CA ASP A 79 23.12 1.28 4.71
C ASP A 79 23.04 0.06 3.79
N ASP A 80 22.57 -1.08 4.34
CA ASP A 80 22.26 -2.26 3.54
C ASP A 80 20.89 -2.09 2.87
N HIS A 81 20.90 -1.50 1.68
CA HIS A 81 19.71 -1.25 0.88
C HIS A 81 18.91 -2.52 0.58
N ALA A 82 19.56 -3.67 0.39
CA ALA A 82 18.87 -4.93 0.11
C ALA A 82 18.12 -5.45 1.35
N ALA A 83 18.71 -5.30 2.54
CA ALA A 83 18.04 -5.63 3.80
C ALA A 83 16.87 -4.69 4.07
N VAL A 84 17.05 -3.38 3.88
CA VAL A 84 15.98 -2.37 4.02
C VAL A 84 14.82 -2.67 3.07
N ASP A 85 15.09 -3.03 1.82
CA ASP A 85 14.07 -3.45 0.86
C ASP A 85 13.29 -4.68 1.34
N GLY A 86 13.99 -5.67 1.89
CA GLY A 86 13.37 -6.86 2.48
C GLY A 86 12.42 -6.50 3.63
N TRP A 87 12.84 -5.61 4.53
CA TRP A 87 12.03 -5.17 5.66
C TRP A 87 10.84 -4.33 5.22
N ALA A 88 11.06 -3.40 4.28
CA ALA A 88 10.02 -2.53 3.77
C ALA A 88 8.89 -3.32 3.13
N ARG A 89 9.22 -4.31 2.29
CA ARG A 89 8.27 -5.22 1.66
C ARG A 89 7.51 -6.11 2.66
N LYS A 90 8.14 -6.46 3.79
CA LYS A 90 7.55 -7.35 4.79
C LYS A 90 6.52 -6.64 5.68
N GLY A 91 6.69 -5.35 5.97
CA GLY A 91 5.72 -4.71 6.86
C GLY A 91 5.90 -3.22 7.13
N TRP A 92 6.62 -2.48 6.29
CA TRP A 92 6.72 -1.02 6.47
C TRP A 92 5.74 -0.30 5.56
N ILE A 93 5.44 0.96 5.89
CA ILE A 93 4.81 1.87 4.93
C ILE A 93 5.93 2.47 4.08
N ASP A 94 6.03 2.02 2.83
CA ASP A 94 7.05 2.47 1.88
C ASP A 94 6.51 3.56 0.96
N LEU A 95 7.02 4.79 1.09
CA LEU A 95 6.62 5.94 0.30
C LEU A 95 7.50 6.17 -0.94
N ARG A 96 8.46 5.28 -1.24
CA ARG A 96 9.33 5.44 -2.40
C ARG A 96 8.57 5.24 -3.73
N PRO A 97 9.02 5.87 -4.83
CA PRO A 97 8.38 5.72 -6.15
C PRO A 97 8.28 4.26 -6.62
N GLU A 98 9.23 3.40 -6.27
CA GLU A 98 9.23 1.98 -6.64
C GLU A 98 8.02 1.24 -6.04
N ASN A 99 7.70 1.50 -4.77
CA ASN A 99 6.52 0.92 -4.14
C ASN A 99 5.22 1.56 -4.66
N ALA A 100 5.24 2.85 -4.98
CA ALA A 100 4.11 3.50 -5.64
C ALA A 100 3.79 2.86 -7.01
N ALA A 101 4.80 2.42 -7.76
CA ALA A 101 4.61 1.70 -9.01
C ALA A 101 3.90 0.35 -8.80
N VAL A 102 4.27 -0.39 -7.75
CA VAL A 102 3.59 -1.64 -7.36
C VAL A 102 2.12 -1.38 -7.03
N TRP A 103 1.83 -0.32 -6.26
CA TRP A 103 0.45 0.07 -5.97
C TRP A 103 -0.34 0.45 -7.22
N LEU A 104 0.24 1.23 -8.14
CA LEU A 104 -0.40 1.57 -9.42
C LEU A 104 -0.72 0.31 -10.23
N GLN A 105 0.18 -0.67 -10.30
CA GLN A 105 -0.06 -1.94 -10.98
C GLN A 105 -1.21 -2.74 -10.34
N ARG A 106 -1.24 -2.84 -9.00
CA ARG A 106 -2.32 -3.51 -8.26
C ARG A 106 -3.67 -2.88 -8.53
N LEU A 107 -3.73 -1.55 -8.41
CA LEU A 107 -4.95 -0.78 -8.62
C LEU A 107 -5.44 -0.85 -10.07
N ALA A 108 -4.53 -0.89 -11.05
CA ALA A 108 -4.89 -1.08 -12.45
C ALA A 108 -5.57 -2.44 -12.68
N LYS A 109 -4.98 -3.53 -12.16
CA LYS A 109 -5.58 -4.87 -12.23
C LYS A 109 -6.94 -4.96 -11.54
N MET A 110 -7.10 -4.32 -10.37
CA MET A 110 -8.39 -4.22 -9.68
C MET A 110 -9.45 -3.51 -10.55
N ARG A 111 -9.05 -2.42 -11.23
CA ARG A 111 -9.95 -1.67 -12.14
C ARG A 111 -10.35 -2.50 -13.35
N GLU A 112 -9.42 -3.24 -13.95
CA GLU A 112 -9.67 -4.12 -15.09
C GLU A 112 -10.63 -5.25 -14.73
N ALA A 113 -10.38 -5.97 -13.62
CA ALA A 113 -11.27 -7.02 -13.13
C ALA A 113 -12.71 -6.51 -12.89
N ARG A 114 -12.87 -5.26 -12.41
CA ARG A 114 -14.18 -4.62 -12.25
C ARG A 114 -14.86 -4.32 -13.59
N ALA A 115 -14.10 -3.94 -14.62
CA ALA A 115 -14.65 -3.68 -15.94
C ALA A 115 -15.22 -4.96 -16.54
N GLU A 116 -14.46 -6.05 -16.50
CA GLU A 116 -14.88 -7.38 -17.00
C GLU A 116 -16.18 -7.88 -16.34
N LEU A 117 -16.29 -7.74 -15.01
CA LEU A 117 -17.48 -8.14 -14.25
C LEU A 117 -18.74 -7.35 -14.64
N ARG A 118 -18.60 -6.05 -14.95
CA ARG A 118 -19.75 -5.24 -15.40
C ARG A 118 -20.22 -5.66 -16.78
N THR A 119 -19.30 -6.05 -17.66
CA THR A 119 -19.62 -6.52 -19.01
C THR A 119 -20.27 -7.90 -19.00
N ALA A 120 -19.95 -8.76 -18.02
CA ALA A 120 -20.45 -10.13 -17.91
C ALA A 120 -21.88 -10.28 -17.33
N GLY A 121 -22.50 -9.18 -16.85
CA GLY A 121 -23.88 -9.18 -16.35
C GLY A 121 -24.05 -9.61 -14.89
N SER A 122 -24.99 -8.96 -14.21
CA SER A 122 -25.20 -8.97 -12.74
C SER A 122 -25.52 -10.34 -12.10
N ALA A 123 -25.69 -11.40 -12.88
CA ALA A 123 -25.99 -12.75 -12.39
C ALA A 123 -24.76 -13.46 -11.77
N ALA A 124 -23.54 -12.97 -12.01
CA ALA A 124 -22.29 -13.50 -11.44
C ALA A 124 -21.86 -12.81 -10.12
N ALA A 125 -22.63 -11.84 -9.64
CA ALA A 125 -22.30 -11.05 -8.45
C ALA A 125 -22.66 -11.82 -7.17
N SER A 126 -21.81 -12.76 -6.74
CA SER A 126 -21.88 -13.26 -5.37
C SER A 126 -21.45 -12.18 -4.37
N ILE A 127 -21.82 -12.33 -3.09
CA ILE A 127 -21.51 -11.47 -1.93
C ILE A 127 -20.02 -11.03 -1.81
N ARG A 128 -19.11 -11.59 -2.61
CA ARG A 128 -17.69 -11.22 -2.74
C ARG A 128 -17.40 -10.00 -3.64
N THR A 129 -18.40 -9.43 -4.33
CA THR A 129 -18.16 -8.62 -5.54
C THR A 129 -18.73 -7.19 -5.49
N TYR A 130 -19.16 -6.70 -4.33
CA TYR A 130 -19.43 -5.27 -4.19
C TYR A 130 -18.09 -4.59 -3.92
N ILE A 131 -17.51 -3.95 -4.95
CA ILE A 131 -16.43 -2.99 -4.79
C ILE A 131 -16.99 -1.61 -5.10
N GLY A 132 -17.14 -0.79 -4.06
CA GLY A 132 -17.61 0.59 -4.19
C GLY A 132 -16.76 1.41 -5.18
N SER A 133 -17.25 2.55 -5.67
CA SER A 133 -16.37 3.55 -6.32
C SER A 133 -15.35 4.16 -5.34
N HIS A 134 -15.63 4.04 -4.05
CA HIS A 134 -14.83 4.54 -2.95
C HIS A 134 -13.76 3.54 -2.52
N PHE A 135 -12.66 4.05 -1.96
CA PHE A 135 -11.60 3.21 -1.45
C PHE A 135 -12.06 2.46 -0.18
N GLU A 136 -12.53 1.23 -0.33
CA GLU A 136 -12.83 0.34 0.79
C GLU A 136 -11.62 -0.55 1.09
N ILE A 137 -11.03 -0.35 2.27
CA ILE A 137 -9.77 -0.99 2.66
C ILE A 137 -9.93 -2.52 2.67
N GLY A 138 -11.08 -3.03 3.12
CA GLY A 138 -11.37 -4.46 3.18
C GLY A 138 -11.35 -5.12 1.80
N GLU A 139 -11.86 -4.45 0.77
CA GLU A 139 -11.90 -4.96 -0.60
C GLU A 139 -10.51 -5.02 -1.23
N VAL A 140 -9.72 -3.95 -1.04
CA VAL A 140 -8.33 -3.89 -1.52
C VAL A 140 -7.50 -5.00 -0.89
N VAL A 141 -7.65 -5.20 0.43
CA VAL A 141 -6.95 -6.26 1.16
C VAL A 141 -7.40 -7.65 0.67
N ALA A 142 -8.71 -7.89 0.56
CA ALA A 142 -9.26 -9.15 0.08
C ALA A 142 -8.78 -9.48 -1.34
N TRP A 143 -8.72 -8.49 -2.24
CA TRP A 143 -8.22 -8.68 -3.60
C TRP A 143 -6.73 -9.06 -3.61
N ILE A 144 -5.90 -8.38 -2.81
CA ILE A 144 -4.46 -8.70 -2.72
C ILE A 144 -4.27 -10.13 -2.21
N PHE A 145 -4.98 -10.53 -1.16
CA PHE A 145 -4.91 -11.91 -0.66
C PHE A 145 -5.37 -12.95 -1.69
N ASN A 146 -6.45 -12.66 -2.43
CA ASN A 146 -6.99 -13.60 -3.40
C ASN A 146 -6.11 -13.74 -4.66
N ASN A 147 -5.47 -12.66 -5.11
CA ASN A 147 -4.76 -12.62 -6.39
C ASN A 147 -3.23 -12.75 -6.27
N GLU A 148 -2.64 -12.28 -5.17
CA GLU A 148 -1.18 -12.36 -4.96
C GLU A 148 -0.78 -13.46 -3.99
N MET A 149 -1.59 -13.73 -2.96
CA MET A 149 -1.28 -14.74 -1.93
C MET A 149 -1.93 -16.10 -2.21
N GLY A 150 -2.44 -16.33 -3.42
CA GLY A 150 -2.92 -17.65 -3.87
C GLY A 150 -4.09 -18.22 -3.05
N GLY A 151 -4.94 -17.37 -2.46
CA GLY A 151 -6.17 -17.80 -1.78
C GLY A 151 -5.93 -18.81 -0.65
N HIS A 152 -4.81 -18.72 0.08
CA HIS A 152 -4.57 -19.62 1.20
C HIS A 152 -5.56 -19.34 2.34
N ARG A 153 -6.49 -20.28 2.52
CA ARG A 153 -7.20 -20.50 3.78
C ARG A 153 -6.15 -20.55 4.90
N MET A 154 -6.13 -19.56 5.77
CA MET A 154 -5.60 -19.77 7.11
C MET A 154 -6.53 -20.78 7.78
N LYS A 155 -6.01 -21.99 8.02
CA LYS A 155 -6.60 -22.95 8.95
C LYS A 155 -6.04 -22.68 10.34
#